data_AF-A0A972JTF8-F1
#
_entry.id   AF-A0A972JTF8-F1
#
_cell.length_a   1.000
_cell.length_b   1.000
_cell.length_c   1.000
_cell.angle_alpha   90.00
_cell.angle_beta   90.00
_cell.angle_gamma   90.00
#
_symmetry.space_group_name_H-M   'P 1'
#
loop_
_entity.id
_entity.type
_entity.pdbx_description
1 polymer ?
#
loop_
_entity_poly.entity_id
_entity_poly.type
_entity_poly.pdbx_seq_one_letter_code
_entity_poly.pdbx_strand_id
1 'polypeptide(L)'
;MTLPQFDATYFTELIRALAQAAFQDILSQVGDEQVYAFGLYTNGEGSYVLSMANTEEALERKALTYAQGNTTLCALHRQSLRWSPCDWQYHEEGGEAASESVAQYLETGWNADYTHYRFNVELVERCCIVALRQLQHEYFFMFQEPKNQCW
;
A
#
# COMPACT_ATOMS: atom_id res chain seq x y z
N MET A 1 6.47 -28.41 19.95
CA MET A 1 5.47 -27.60 19.23
C MET A 1 5.95 -27.49 17.79
N THR A 2 5.21 -28.04 16.84
CA THR A 2 5.46 -27.83 15.41
C THR A 2 5.21 -26.36 15.08
N LEU A 3 6.14 -25.75 14.34
CA LEU A 3 5.99 -24.36 13.91
C LEU A 3 4.79 -24.23 12.96
N PRO A 4 4.02 -23.12 13.02
CA PRO A 4 2.98 -22.86 12.03
C PRO A 4 3.63 -22.77 10.65
N GLN A 5 3.14 -23.58 9.72
CA GLN A 5 3.57 -23.54 8.32
C GLN A 5 2.95 -22.31 7.65
N PHE A 6 3.75 -21.56 6.90
CA PHE A 6 3.26 -20.45 6.09
C PHE A 6 2.40 -21.00 4.94
N ASP A 7 1.12 -20.62 4.94
CA ASP A 7 0.15 -20.88 3.88
C ASP A 7 0.13 -19.69 2.91
N ALA A 8 0.96 -19.78 1.88
CA ALA A 8 1.08 -18.74 0.88
C ALA A 8 -0.21 -18.50 0.09
N THR A 9 -1.06 -19.52 -0.07
CA THR A 9 -2.31 -19.37 -0.83
C THR A 9 -3.30 -18.55 -0.03
N TYR A 10 -3.52 -18.93 1.23
CA TYR A 10 -4.39 -18.19 2.14
C TYR A 10 -3.88 -16.76 2.36
N PHE A 11 -2.57 -16.60 2.57
CA PHE A 11 -1.99 -15.28 2.78
C PHE A 11 -2.13 -14.38 1.55
N THR A 12 -1.95 -14.91 0.32
CA THR A 12 -2.22 -14.14 -0.91
C THR A 12 -3.67 -13.65 -0.99
N GLU A 13 -4.66 -14.45 -0.56
CA GLU A 13 -6.05 -14.01 -0.54
C GLU A 13 -6.31 -12.89 0.50
N LEU A 14 -5.68 -12.97 1.68
CA LEU A 14 -5.74 -11.90 2.68
C LEU A 14 -5.15 -10.58 2.13
N ILE A 15 -3.99 -10.68 1.47
CA ILE A 15 -3.34 -9.53 0.85
C ILE A 15 -4.18 -8.95 -0.30
N ARG A 16 -4.83 -9.80 -1.10
CA ARG A 16 -5.75 -9.35 -2.16
C ARG A 16 -6.93 -8.58 -1.56
N ALA A 17 -7.53 -9.10 -0.50
CA ALA A 17 -8.63 -8.44 0.21
C ALA A 17 -8.19 -7.09 0.80
N LEU A 18 -7.01 -7.03 1.43
CA LEU A 18 -6.40 -5.78 1.89
C LEU A 18 -6.24 -4.77 0.75
N ALA A 19 -5.63 -5.17 -0.35
CA ALA A 19 -5.40 -4.29 -1.49
C ALA A 19 -6.71 -3.76 -2.10
N GLN A 20 -7.74 -4.60 -2.20
CA GLN A 20 -9.05 -4.18 -2.69
C GLN A 20 -9.72 -3.17 -1.77
N ALA A 21 -9.79 -3.47 -0.47
CA ALA A 21 -10.42 -2.60 0.53
C ALA A 21 -9.69 -1.26 0.61
N ALA A 22 -8.37 -1.30 0.79
CA ALA A 22 -7.57 -0.07 0.91
C ALA A 22 -7.65 0.81 -0.34
N PHE A 23 -7.59 0.22 -1.53
CA PHE A 23 -7.71 0.99 -2.76
C PHE A 23 -9.09 1.67 -2.89
N GLN A 24 -10.17 0.96 -2.55
CA GLN A 24 -11.53 1.52 -2.56
C GLN A 24 -11.69 2.65 -1.53
N ASP A 25 -11.19 2.44 -0.32
CA ASP A 25 -11.22 3.45 0.75
C ASP A 25 -10.44 4.70 0.33
N ILE A 26 -9.24 4.53 -0.22
CA ILE A 26 -8.42 5.64 -0.73
C ILE A 26 -9.15 6.37 -1.87
N LEU A 27 -9.72 5.65 -2.84
CA LEU A 27 -10.48 6.29 -3.94
C LEU A 27 -11.66 7.13 -3.42
N SER A 28 -12.28 6.73 -2.31
CA SER A 28 -13.35 7.51 -1.69
C SER A 28 -12.85 8.83 -1.07
N GLN A 29 -11.57 8.90 -0.69
CA GLN A 29 -10.94 10.05 -0.03
C GLN A 29 -10.22 11.00 -1.01
N VAL A 30 -9.72 10.47 -2.13
CA VAL A 30 -8.92 11.18 -3.14
C VAL A 30 -9.69 12.32 -3.82
N GLY A 31 -11.02 12.23 -3.89
CA GLY A 31 -11.84 13.27 -4.52
C GLY A 31 -11.70 13.29 -6.04
N ASP A 32 -11.14 14.38 -6.58
CA ASP A 32 -10.90 14.59 -8.02
C ASP A 32 -9.41 14.52 -8.38
N GLU A 33 -8.56 14.13 -7.42
CA GLU A 33 -7.12 13.99 -7.62
C GLU A 33 -6.75 12.75 -8.44
N GLN A 34 -5.61 12.80 -9.15
CA GLN A 34 -5.15 11.71 -10.00
C GLN A 34 -4.20 10.80 -9.25
N VAL A 35 -4.69 9.62 -8.83
CA VAL A 35 -3.85 8.55 -8.27
C VAL A 35 -2.85 8.07 -9.32
N TYR A 36 -1.55 8.25 -9.07
CA TYR A 36 -0.50 7.75 -9.98
C TYR A 36 0.14 6.45 -9.49
N ALA A 37 0.00 6.12 -8.21
CA ALA A 37 0.55 4.92 -7.63
C ALA A 37 -0.31 4.41 -6.46
N PHE A 38 -0.44 3.09 -6.42
CA PHE A 38 -0.92 2.31 -5.29
C PHE A 38 0.08 1.16 -5.07
N GLY A 39 0.32 0.79 -3.82
CA GLY A 39 1.26 -0.26 -3.47
C GLY A 39 1.03 -0.82 -2.08
N LEU A 40 1.85 -1.82 -1.77
CA LEU A 40 1.94 -2.42 -0.45
C LEU A 40 3.35 -2.21 0.08
N TYR A 41 3.46 -1.89 1.36
CA TYR A 41 4.70 -1.63 2.07
C TYR A 41 4.91 -2.65 3.17
N THR A 42 6.16 -3.07 3.38
CA THR A 42 6.56 -3.98 4.46
C THR A 42 7.96 -3.59 4.97
N ASN A 43 8.34 -4.09 6.14
CA ASN A 43 9.71 -3.95 6.65
C ASN A 43 10.62 -5.08 6.14
N GLY A 44 11.91 -5.00 6.47
CA GLY A 44 12.90 -6.03 6.10
C GLY A 44 12.67 -7.41 6.72
N GLU A 45 11.72 -7.55 7.65
CA GLU A 45 11.34 -8.84 8.25
C GLU A 45 10.08 -9.43 7.62
N GLY A 46 9.26 -8.63 6.92
CA GLY A 46 7.95 -9.07 6.44
C GLY A 46 6.88 -9.14 7.54
N SER A 47 7.11 -8.53 8.71
CA SER A 47 6.25 -8.71 9.90
C SER A 47 4.99 -7.85 9.93
N TYR A 48 4.83 -6.96 8.95
CA TYR A 48 3.58 -6.25 8.67
C TYR A 48 3.44 -6.00 7.17
N VAL A 49 2.21 -5.76 6.70
CA VAL A 49 1.95 -5.23 5.35
C VAL A 49 0.94 -4.10 5.46
N LEU A 50 1.26 -2.97 4.85
CA LEU A 50 0.44 -1.75 4.87
C LEU A 50 0.15 -1.30 3.44
N SER A 51 -1.03 -0.73 3.23
CA SER A 51 -1.38 -0.05 1.98
C SER A 51 -0.69 1.30 1.87
N MET A 52 -0.48 1.73 0.65
CA MET A 52 0.04 3.06 0.35
C MET A 52 -0.42 3.53 -1.02
N ALA A 53 -0.74 4.81 -1.13
CA ALA A 53 -1.03 5.44 -2.42
C ALA A 53 -0.61 6.90 -2.47
N ASN A 54 -0.56 7.46 -3.67
CA ASN A 54 -0.32 8.89 -3.84
C ASN A 54 -0.93 9.44 -5.13
N THR A 55 -1.16 10.75 -5.12
CA THR A 55 -1.74 11.51 -6.23
C THR A 55 -0.75 12.53 -6.78
N GLU A 56 -0.94 12.96 -8.02
CA GLU A 56 -0.08 13.97 -8.64
C GLU A 56 -0.15 15.31 -7.86
N GLU A 57 -1.34 15.65 -7.36
CA GLU A 57 -1.62 16.85 -6.60
C GLU A 57 -1.01 16.82 -5.20
N ALA A 58 -1.11 15.69 -4.49
CA ALA A 58 -0.47 15.53 -3.19
C ALA A 58 1.06 15.57 -3.29
N LEU A 59 1.63 14.94 -4.34
CA LEU A 59 3.05 15.02 -4.63
C LEU A 59 3.49 16.47 -4.88
N GLU A 60 2.72 17.23 -5.66
CA GLU A 60 3.01 18.64 -5.93
C GLU A 60 2.93 19.51 -4.67
N ARG A 61 1.88 19.34 -3.85
CA ARG A 61 1.75 20.04 -2.56
C ARG A 61 2.95 19.76 -1.66
N LYS A 62 3.34 18.48 -1.51
CA LYS A 62 4.49 18.10 -0.68
C LYS A 62 5.79 18.69 -1.25
N ALA A 63 6.01 18.61 -2.55
CA ALA A 63 7.21 19.17 -3.20
C ALA A 63 7.32 20.68 -2.99
N LEU A 64 6.20 21.42 -3.10
CA LEU A 64 6.15 22.86 -2.82
C LEU A 64 6.48 23.19 -1.36
N THR A 65 6.01 22.36 -0.41
CA THR A 65 6.35 22.49 1.02
C THR A 65 7.86 22.34 1.25
N TYR A 66 8.47 21.28 0.72
CA TYR A 66 9.92 21.06 0.85
C TYR A 66 10.75 22.15 0.15
N ALA A 67 10.27 22.64 -0.98
CA ALA A 67 10.91 23.72 -1.72
C ALA A 67 10.75 25.11 -1.07
N GLN A 68 9.98 25.22 0.04
CA GLN A 68 9.67 26.49 0.70
C GLN A 68 9.12 27.55 -0.28
N GLY A 69 8.31 27.11 -1.26
CA GLY A 69 7.74 27.97 -2.31
C GLY A 69 8.67 28.29 -3.49
N ASN A 70 9.92 27.79 -3.51
CA ASN A 70 10.81 27.97 -4.65
C ASN A 70 10.44 27.01 -5.80
N THR A 71 9.92 27.55 -6.90
CA THR A 71 9.42 26.76 -8.04
C THR A 71 10.52 25.94 -8.74
N THR A 72 11.76 26.41 -8.78
CA THR A 72 12.89 25.66 -9.35
C THR A 72 13.24 24.44 -8.50
N LEU A 73 13.28 24.61 -7.17
CA LEU A 73 13.52 23.49 -6.25
C LEU A 73 12.34 22.51 -6.19
N CYS A 74 11.12 23.00 -6.42
CA CYS A 74 9.93 22.16 -6.45
C CYS A 74 10.04 21.02 -7.47
N ALA A 75 10.54 21.29 -8.68
CA ALA A 75 10.73 20.24 -9.69
C ALA A 75 11.70 19.13 -9.23
N LEU A 76 12.79 19.52 -8.56
CA LEU A 76 13.77 18.57 -8.00
C LEU A 76 13.15 17.74 -6.86
N HIS A 77 12.42 18.39 -5.95
CA HIS A 77 11.71 17.69 -4.87
C HIS A 77 10.62 16.77 -5.40
N ARG A 78 9.86 17.17 -6.43
CA ARG A 78 8.84 16.33 -7.07
C ARG A 78 9.45 15.03 -7.60
N GLN A 79 10.61 15.11 -8.25
CA GLN A 79 11.31 13.91 -8.74
C GLN A 79 11.79 13.01 -7.60
N SER A 80 12.37 13.59 -6.55
CA SER A 80 12.86 12.85 -5.39
C SER A 80 11.74 12.18 -4.57
N LEU A 81 10.60 12.86 -4.41
CA LEU A 81 9.49 12.41 -3.56
C LEU A 81 8.55 11.42 -4.27
N ARG A 82 8.59 11.35 -5.61
CA ARG A 82 7.67 10.50 -6.39
C ARG A 82 7.71 9.03 -5.99
N TRP A 83 8.87 8.54 -5.54
CA TRP A 83 9.04 7.17 -5.07
C TRP A 83 9.53 7.11 -3.62
N SER A 84 9.08 8.06 -2.78
CA SER A 84 9.29 8.03 -1.34
C SER A 84 8.00 7.63 -0.61
N PRO A 85 7.75 6.32 -0.41
CA PRO A 85 6.57 5.80 0.28
C PRO A 85 6.19 6.55 1.56
N CYS A 86 7.17 6.81 2.42
CA CYS A 86 6.97 7.46 3.71
C CYS A 86 6.52 8.92 3.61
N ASP A 87 6.74 9.57 2.46
CA ASP A 87 6.28 10.94 2.19
C ASP A 87 4.91 10.99 1.49
N TRP A 88 4.34 9.85 1.09
CA TRP A 88 3.08 9.81 0.37
C TRP A 88 1.91 10.21 1.28
N GLN A 89 0.90 10.85 0.69
CA GLN A 89 -0.27 11.36 1.44
C GLN A 89 -1.12 10.25 2.05
N TYR A 90 -1.20 9.10 1.38
CA TYR A 90 -2.00 7.96 1.81
C TYR A 90 -1.12 6.80 2.26
N HIS A 91 -0.06 7.08 3.02
CA HIS A 91 0.78 6.06 3.62
C HIS A 91 0.07 5.44 4.83
N GLU A 92 -0.06 4.11 4.83
CA GLU A 92 -0.75 3.34 5.89
C GLU A 92 -2.27 3.61 5.98
N GLU A 93 -2.88 4.12 4.89
CA GLU A 93 -4.30 4.47 4.86
C GLU A 93 -5.17 3.40 4.18
N GLY A 94 -6.40 3.23 4.69
CA GLY A 94 -7.46 2.42 4.11
C GLY A 94 -7.37 0.92 4.43
N GLY A 95 -8.52 0.25 4.38
CA GLY A 95 -8.63 -1.20 4.55
C GLY A 95 -8.38 -1.67 5.98
N GLU A 96 -8.72 -0.88 7.01
CA GLU A 96 -8.38 -1.15 8.42
C GLU A 96 -8.87 -2.54 8.89
N ALA A 97 -10.07 -2.95 8.50
CA ALA A 97 -10.59 -4.28 8.85
C ALA A 97 -9.83 -5.42 8.14
N ALA A 98 -9.39 -5.19 6.90
CA ALA A 98 -8.63 -6.18 6.14
C ALA A 98 -7.17 -6.24 6.62
N SER A 99 -6.59 -5.11 7.03
CA SER A 99 -5.25 -5.04 7.59
C SER A 99 -5.17 -5.77 8.93
N GLU A 100 -6.24 -5.75 9.74
CA GLU A 100 -6.32 -6.55 10.96
C GLU A 100 -6.19 -8.06 10.66
N SER A 101 -6.84 -8.56 9.61
CA SER A 101 -6.75 -9.98 9.23
C SER A 101 -5.34 -10.37 8.78
N VAL A 102 -4.67 -9.48 8.04
CA VAL A 102 -3.26 -9.66 7.63
C VAL A 102 -2.35 -9.64 8.86
N ALA A 103 -2.54 -8.67 9.76
CA ALA A 103 -1.75 -8.54 10.98
C ALA A 103 -1.91 -9.77 11.89
N GLN A 104 -3.15 -10.24 12.12
CA GLN A 104 -3.42 -11.45 12.88
C GLN A 104 -2.73 -12.69 12.29
N TYR A 105 -2.66 -12.80 10.97
CA TYR A 105 -1.92 -13.89 10.32
C TYR A 105 -0.41 -13.76 10.55
N LEU A 106 0.16 -12.59 10.28
CA LEU A 106 1.59 -12.32 10.45
C LEU A 106 2.03 -12.47 11.91
N GLU A 107 1.15 -12.18 12.86
CA GLU A 107 1.38 -12.35 14.30
C GLU A 107 1.75 -13.80 14.66
N THR A 108 1.18 -14.77 13.96
CA THR A 108 1.51 -16.20 14.17
C THR A 108 2.96 -16.55 13.79
N GLY A 109 3.63 -15.66 13.04
CA GLY A 109 5.03 -15.75 12.68
C GLY A 109 5.99 -15.39 13.82
N TRP A 110 5.53 -14.70 14.86
CA TRP A 110 6.36 -14.36 16.03
C TRP A 110 6.52 -15.56 16.98
N ASN A 111 7.66 -15.61 17.67
CA ASN A 111 7.80 -16.41 18.88
C ASN A 111 7.08 -15.75 20.07
N ALA A 112 6.88 -16.51 21.15
CA ALA A 112 6.09 -16.07 22.31
C ALA A 112 6.64 -14.81 23.01
N ASP A 113 7.93 -14.51 22.83
CA ASP A 113 8.65 -13.36 23.38
C ASP A 113 8.94 -12.25 22.36
N TYR A 114 8.44 -12.37 21.11
CA TYR A 114 8.58 -11.36 20.04
C TYR A 114 10.03 -10.98 19.69
N THR A 115 10.97 -11.89 19.92
CA THR A 115 12.39 -11.67 19.61
C THR A 115 12.81 -12.22 18.25
N HIS A 116 11.99 -13.09 17.64
CA HIS A 116 12.31 -13.74 16.39
C HIS A 116 11.08 -13.93 15.50
N TYR A 117 11.10 -13.29 14.34
CA TYR A 117 10.13 -13.48 13.29
C TYR A 117 10.50 -14.67 12.40
N ARG A 118 9.55 -15.56 12.16
CA ARG A 118 9.82 -16.89 11.58
C ARG A 118 9.40 -17.02 10.12
N PHE A 119 8.52 -16.16 9.64
CA PHE A 119 8.14 -16.19 8.23
C PHE A 119 9.27 -15.65 7.36
N ASN A 120 9.41 -16.23 6.17
CA ASN A 120 10.38 -15.77 5.20
C ASN A 120 9.82 -14.50 4.52
N VAL A 121 10.51 -13.37 4.68
CA VAL A 121 10.15 -12.09 4.05
C VAL A 121 9.94 -12.21 2.53
N GLU A 122 10.74 -13.03 1.84
CA GLU A 122 10.60 -13.24 0.39
C GLU A 122 9.26 -13.90 0.02
N LEU A 123 8.68 -14.71 0.92
CA LEU A 123 7.35 -15.29 0.71
C LEU A 123 6.26 -14.24 0.92
N VAL A 124 6.39 -13.39 1.94
CA VAL A 124 5.48 -12.26 2.19
C VAL A 124 5.47 -11.33 0.98
N GLU A 125 6.64 -10.89 0.52
CA GLU A 125 6.80 -10.04 -0.66
C GLU A 125 6.21 -10.69 -1.92
N ARG A 126 6.44 -11.99 -2.13
CA ARG A 126 5.88 -12.72 -3.26
C ARG A 126 4.36 -12.74 -3.22
N CYS A 127 3.75 -12.96 -2.05
CA CYS A 127 2.30 -12.92 -1.90
C CYS A 127 1.75 -11.53 -2.21
N CYS A 128 2.42 -10.45 -1.78
CA CYS A 128 2.12 -9.06 -2.17
C CYS A 128 2.12 -8.86 -3.68
N ILE A 129 3.20 -9.28 -4.35
CA ILE A 129 3.34 -9.12 -5.80
C ILE A 129 2.27 -9.94 -6.55
N VAL A 130 2.00 -11.17 -6.13
CA VAL A 130 1.00 -12.04 -6.77
C VAL A 130 -0.41 -11.44 -6.64
N ALA A 131 -0.80 -11.00 -5.44
CA ALA A 131 -2.10 -10.39 -5.21
C ALA A 131 -2.32 -9.12 -6.04
N LEU A 132 -1.34 -8.20 -6.06
CA LEU A 132 -1.41 -6.98 -6.88
C LEU A 132 -1.50 -7.29 -8.37
N ARG A 133 -0.76 -8.31 -8.86
CA ARG A 133 -0.84 -8.75 -10.26
C ARG A 133 -2.19 -9.37 -10.60
N GLN A 134 -2.78 -10.16 -9.70
CA GLN A 134 -4.13 -10.70 -9.91
C GLN A 134 -5.13 -9.57 -10.08
N LEU A 135 -5.14 -8.58 -9.17
CA LEU A 135 -6.01 -7.40 -9.27
C LEU A 135 -5.77 -6.59 -10.55
N GLN A 136 -4.50 -6.45 -10.97
CA GLN A 136 -4.17 -5.80 -12.23
C GLN A 136 -4.74 -6.55 -13.44
N HIS A 137 -4.63 -7.88 -13.49
CA HIS A 137 -5.20 -8.70 -14.55
C HIS A 137 -6.73 -8.69 -14.55
N GLU A 138 -7.35 -8.50 -13.38
CA GLU A 138 -8.79 -8.31 -13.20
C GLU A 138 -9.24 -6.88 -13.56
N TYR A 139 -8.33 -6.02 -14.02
CA TYR A 139 -8.58 -4.61 -14.34
C TYR A 139 -9.10 -3.78 -13.16
N PHE A 140 -8.87 -4.25 -11.92
CA PHE A 140 -9.40 -3.63 -10.70
C PHE A 140 -8.94 -2.18 -10.53
N PHE A 141 -7.68 -1.89 -10.85
CA PHE A 141 -7.11 -0.54 -10.73
C PHE A 141 -7.46 0.41 -11.90
N MET A 142 -8.18 -0.05 -12.93
CA MET A 142 -8.45 0.75 -14.15
C MET A 142 -9.76 1.54 -14.09
N PHE A 143 -10.58 1.37 -13.04
CA PHE A 143 -11.83 2.11 -12.90
C PHE A 143 -11.60 3.52 -12.33
N GLN A 144 -11.44 4.49 -13.22
CA GLN A 144 -11.84 5.87 -12.98
C GLN A 144 -12.91 6.21 -14.02
N GLU A 145 -14.18 5.86 -13.77
CA GLU A 145 -15.24 6.52 -14.55
C GLU A 145 -15.19 8.01 -14.21
N PRO A 146 -15.14 8.92 -15.20
CA PRO A 146 -15.32 10.33 -14.91
C PRO A 146 -16.69 10.47 -14.24
N LYS A 147 -16.71 10.99 -13.00
CA LYS A 147 -17.96 11.42 -12.36
C LYS A 147 -18.64 12.34 -13.35
N ASN A 148 -19.74 11.85 -13.94
CA ASN A 148 -20.50 12.57 -14.95
C ASN A 148 -20.70 14.02 -14.49
N GLN A 149 -20.19 14.96 -15.30
CA GLN A 149 -20.66 16.34 -15.27
C GLN A 149 -22.16 16.28 -15.51
N CYS A 150 -22.94 16.40 -14.43
CA CYS A 150 -24.33 16.75 -14.53
C CYS A 150 -24.38 18.15 -15.14
N TRP A 151 -24.84 18.21 -16.39
CA TRP A 151 -25.21 19.44 -17.10
C TRP A 151 -26.30 20.20 -16.37
#